data_AF-A0A8J8AHH0-F1
#
_entry.id   AF-A0A8J8AHH0-F1
#
_cell.length_a   1.000
_cell.length_b   1.000
_cell.length_c   1.000
_cell.angle_alpha   90.00
_cell.angle_beta   90.00
_cell.angle_gamma   90.00
#
_symmetry.space_group_name_H-M   'P 1'
#
loop_
_entity.id
_entity.type
_entity.pdbx_description
1 polymer ?
#
loop_
_entity_poly.entity_id
_entity_poly.type
_entity_poly.pdbx_seq_one_letter_code
_entity_poly.pdbx_strand_id
1 'polypeptide(L)'
;MKVKLAYPNYIVEVTENEVYLFNGKLVSAPLDEVLYYAYGKDAVLPEELKKVAHDVLRVFNIISGEGNVSKFVLSDFSRGVTA
;
A
#
# COMPACT_ATOMS: atom_id res chain seq x y z
N MET A 1 -10.95 -5.30 5.92
CA MET A 1 -9.67 -5.98 6.23
C MET A 1 -8.80 -5.06 7.06
N LYS A 2 -8.17 -5.59 8.11
CA LYS A 2 -7.28 -4.84 9.00
C LYS A 2 -6.02 -5.63 9.27
N VAL A 3 -4.87 -5.07 8.92
CA VAL A 3 -3.57 -5.74 9.00
C VAL A 3 -2.61 -4.84 9.75
N LYS A 4 -1.79 -5.44 10.62
CA LYS A 4 -0.77 -4.70 11.38
C LYS A 4 0.61 -5.25 11.05
N LEU A 5 1.52 -4.35 10.69
CA LEU A 5 2.93 -4.61 10.49
C LEU A 5 3.69 -3.96 11.64
N ALA A 6 4.31 -4.80 12.48
CA ALA A 6 5.11 -4.34 13.59
C ALA A 6 6.58 -4.31 13.19
N TYR A 7 7.18 -3.13 13.24
CA TYR A 7 8.63 -2.93 13.10
C TYR A 7 9.23 -2.67 14.48
N PRO A 8 10.56 -2.79 14.66
CA PRO A 8 11.20 -2.56 15.95
C PRO A 8 10.89 -1.19 16.56
N ASN A 9 10.72 -0.16 15.72
CA ASN A 9 10.60 1.24 16.16
C ASN A 9 9.25 1.89 15.84
N TYR A 10 8.42 1.27 15.00
CA TYR A 10 7.15 1.84 14.55
C TYR A 10 6.15 0.75 14.15
N ILE A 11 4.87 1.13 14.07
CA ILE A 11 3.79 0.22 13.69
C ILE A 11 3.09 0.81 12.47
N VAL A 12 2.77 -0.04 11.51
CA VAL A 12 1.94 0.29 10.36
C VAL A 12 0.63 -0.48 10.46
N GLU A 13 -0.49 0.21 10.31
CA GLU A 13 -1.82 -0.36 10.28
C GLU A 13 -2.42 -0.10 8.90
N VAL A 14 -2.76 -1.19 8.20
CA VAL A 14 -3.43 -1.14 6.90
C VAL A 14 -4.89 -1.49 7.10
N THR A 15 -5.77 -0.59 6.69
CA THR A 15 -7.22 -0.79 6.68
C THR A 15 -7.70 -1.01 5.24
N GLU A 16 -9.01 -1.01 5.01
CA GLU A 16 -9.56 -1.17 3.65
C GLU A 16 -9.20 0.02 2.75
N ASN A 17 -9.14 1.22 3.31
CA ASN A 17 -9.03 2.46 2.52
C ASN A 17 -7.80 3.29 2.88
N GLU A 18 -7.21 3.09 4.06
CA GLU A 18 -6.13 3.93 4.59
C GLU A 18 -5.00 3.12 5.19
N VAL A 19 -3.80 3.70 5.12
CA VAL A 19 -2.58 3.21 5.78
C VAL A 19 -2.18 4.22 6.84
N TYR A 20 -2.02 3.75 8.07
CA TYR A 20 -1.51 4.53 9.19
C TYR A 20 -0.11 4.07 9.55
N LEU A 21 0.80 5.00 9.74
CA LEU A 21 2.14 4.76 10.27
C LEU A 21 2.29 5.56 11.57
N PHE A 22 2.65 4.86 12.64
CA PHE A 22 2.93 5.46 13.93
C PHE A 22 4.42 5.33 14.27
N ASN A 23 5.15 6.44 14.15
CA ASN A 23 6.59 6.55 14.44
C ASN A 23 6.86 7.80 15.29
N GLY A 24 6.34 7.84 16.52
CA GLY A 24 6.32 9.04 17.36
C GLY A 24 5.41 10.17 16.87
N LYS A 25 4.95 10.09 15.61
CA LYS A 25 3.91 10.90 14.98
C LYS A 25 2.98 9.96 14.22
N LEU A 26 1.70 10.32 14.16
CA LEU A 26 0.72 9.61 13.34
C LEU A 26 0.73 10.22 11.94
N VAL A 27 1.07 9.40 10.95
CA VAL A 27 1.07 9.74 9.53
C VAL A 27 0.07 8.82 8.84
N SER A 28 -0.77 9.35 7.96
CA SER A 28 -1.75 8.56 7.22
C SER A 28 -1.80 8.96 5.76
N ALA A 29 -2.17 7.99 4.91
CA ALA A 29 -2.49 8.24 3.51
C ALA A 29 -3.49 7.20 2.99
N PRO A 30 -4.18 7.49 1.88
CA PRO A 30 -5.04 6.52 1.20
C PRO A 30 -4.25 5.29 0.77
N LEU A 31 -4.82 4.11 0.97
CA LEU A 31 -4.22 2.83 0.56
C LEU A 31 -3.94 2.81 -0.94
N ASP A 32 -4.88 3.28 -1.75
CA ASP A 32 -4.73 3.33 -3.21
C ASP A 32 -3.51 4.15 -3.63
N GLU A 33 -3.26 5.28 -2.95
CA GLU A 33 -2.12 6.16 -3.24
C GLU A 33 -0.79 5.51 -2.81
N VAL A 34 -0.77 4.84 -1.65
CA VAL A 34 0.39 4.07 -1.18
C VAL A 34 0.71 2.92 -2.14
N LEU A 35 -0.30 2.22 -2.64
CA LEU A 35 -0.12 1.17 -3.65
C LEU A 35 0.32 1.76 -4.98
N TYR A 36 -0.26 2.88 -5.42
CA TYR A 36 0.10 3.57 -6.66
C TYR A 36 1.58 3.95 -6.67
N TYR A 37 2.08 4.48 -5.55
CA TYR A 37 3.51 4.72 -5.35
C TYR A 37 4.35 3.44 -5.39
N ALA A 38 3.92 2.39 -4.69
CA ALA A 38 4.63 1.11 -4.65
C ALA A 38 4.73 0.43 -6.03
N TYR A 39 3.81 0.72 -6.96
CA TYR A 39 3.88 0.31 -8.36
C TYR A 39 4.80 1.19 -9.24
N GLY A 40 5.52 2.14 -8.64
CA GLY A 40 6.48 3.00 -9.34
C GLY A 40 5.87 4.21 -10.02
N LYS A 41 4.66 4.64 -9.61
CA LYS A 41 4.03 5.86 -10.09
C LYS A 41 4.31 7.02 -9.13
N ASP A 42 4.30 8.24 -9.66
CA ASP A 42 4.41 9.43 -8.84
C ASP A 42 3.14 9.62 -8.00
N ALA A 43 3.32 9.72 -6.69
CA ALA A 43 2.28 9.97 -5.70
C ALA A 43 2.77 10.94 -4.63
N VAL A 44 1.88 11.75 -4.08
CA VAL A 44 2.24 12.78 -3.10
C VAL A 44 2.15 12.16 -1.71
N LEU A 45 3.15 11.35 -1.38
CA LEU A 45 3.23 10.67 -0.10
C LEU A 45 4.29 11.28 0.83
N PRO A 46 4.02 11.31 2.14
CA PRO A 46 5.05 11.52 3.16
C PRO A 46 6.20 10.52 3.02
N GLU A 47 7.44 10.98 3.26
CA GLU A 47 8.65 10.15 3.15
C GLU A 47 8.63 8.91 4.06
N GLU A 48 7.96 9.00 5.21
CA GLU A 48 7.77 7.88 6.13
C GLU A 48 6.94 6.76 5.51
N LEU A 49 5.89 7.10 4.75
CA LEU A 49 5.02 6.13 4.10
C LEU A 49 5.68 5.52 2.87
N LYS A 50 6.48 6.29 2.12
CA LYS A 50 7.27 5.76 0.99
C LYS A 50 8.17 4.60 1.39
N LYS A 51 8.79 4.67 2.58
CA LYS A 51 9.68 3.61 3.11
C LYS A 51 8.99 2.28 3.33
N VAL A 52 7.70 2.29 3.65
CA VAL A 52 6.91 1.08 3.96
C VAL A 52 5.97 0.67 2.83
N ALA A 53 5.87 1.46 1.76
CA ALA A 53 4.90 1.26 0.69
C ALA A 53 5.03 -0.11 -0.01
N HIS A 54 6.27 -0.56 -0.26
CA HIS A 54 6.51 -1.88 -0.88
C HIS A 54 6.16 -3.04 0.07
N ASP A 55 6.34 -2.87 1.38
CA ASP A 55 5.96 -3.88 2.37
C ASP A 55 4.44 -3.95 2.49
N VAL A 56 3.75 -2.80 2.46
CA VAL A 56 2.29 -2.72 2.38
C VAL A 56 1.77 -3.45 1.13
N LEU A 57 2.36 -3.18 -0.05
CA LEU A 57 2.01 -3.88 -1.29
C LEU A 57 2.21 -5.39 -1.19
N ARG A 58 3.32 -5.85 -0.62
CA ARG A 58 3.60 -7.28 -0.45
C ARG A 58 2.55 -7.96 0.42
N VAL A 59 2.23 -7.35 1.56
CA VAL A 59 1.26 -7.87 2.53
C VAL A 59 -0.13 -7.86 1.94
N PHE A 60 -0.49 -6.78 1.24
CA PHE A 60 -1.73 -6.69 0.50
C PHE A 60 -1.84 -7.84 -0.51
N ASN A 61 -0.80 -8.11 -1.29
CA ASN A 61 -0.80 -9.21 -2.25
C ASN A 61 -0.87 -10.60 -1.61
N ILE A 62 -0.24 -10.82 -0.45
CA ILE A 62 -0.33 -12.09 0.28
C ILE A 62 -1.77 -12.34 0.73
N ILE A 63 -2.43 -11.32 1.28
CA ILE A 63 -3.76 -11.46 1.87
C ILE A 63 -4.85 -11.45 0.77
N SER A 64 -4.68 -10.66 -0.29
CA SER A 64 -5.56 -10.65 -1.47
C SER A 64 -5.30 -11.85 -2.41
N GLY A 65 -4.12 -12.47 -2.36
CA GLY A 65 -3.77 -13.66 -3.13
C GLY A 65 -4.53 -14.91 -2.69
N GLU A 66 -4.99 -14.95 -1.43
CA GLU A 66 -5.94 -15.97 -0.95
C GLU A 66 -7.40 -15.70 -1.40
N GLY A 67 -7.68 -14.55 -2.03
CA GLY A 67 -8.99 -14.25 -2.60
C GLY A 67 -9.05 -12.96 -3.42
N ASN A 68 -9.09 -13.10 -4.75
CA ASN A 68 -9.50 -12.07 -5.72
C ASN A 68 -8.56 -10.88 -5.97
N VAL A 69 -7.40 -11.16 -6.56
CA VAL A 69 -6.54 -10.15 -7.23
C VAL A 69 -7.26 -9.44 -8.38
N SER A 70 -8.25 -10.09 -9.01
CA SER A 70 -8.95 -9.60 -10.21
C SER A 70 -9.88 -8.41 -10.00
N LYS A 71 -10.26 -8.09 -8.75
CA LYS A 71 -11.22 -7.00 -8.47
C LYS A 71 -10.56 -5.63 -8.34
N PHE A 72 -9.24 -5.60 -8.15
CA PHE A 72 -8.46 -4.38 -7.90
C PHE A 72 -7.35 -4.17 -8.93
N VAL A 73 -7.38 -4.91 -10.05
CA VAL A 73 -6.64 -4.49 -11.25
C VAL A 73 -7.24 -3.14 -11.66
N LEU A 74 -6.54 -2.07 -11.29
CA LEU A 74 -6.80 -0.73 -11.80
C LEU A 74 -6.94 -0.86 -13.32
N SER A 75 -8.10 -0.49 -13.86
CA SER A 75 -8.44 -0.61 -15.28
C SER A 75 -7.44 0.07 -16.22
N ASP A 76 -6.58 0.92 -15.67
CA ASP A 76 -5.55 1.66 -16.38
C ASP A 76 -4.23 0.88 -16.58
N PHE A 77 -4.03 -0.25 -15.88
CA PHE A 77 -2.83 -1.08 -16.06
C PHE A 77 -2.88 -1.97 -17.31
N SER A 78 -4.07 -2.24 -17.86
CA SER A 78 -4.24 -3.07 -19.07
C SER A 78 -3.96 -2.35 -20.40
N ARG A 79 -3.63 -1.05 -20.40
CA ARG A 79 -3.40 -0.28 -21.65
C ARG A 79 -1.92 0.04 -21.96
N GLY A 80 -0.98 -0.39 -21.12
CA GLY A 80 0.43 0.01 -21.24
C GLY A 80 1.42 -1.05 -21.71
N VAL A 81 0.98 -2.29 -21.96
CA VAL A 81 1.86 -3.39 -22.39
C VAL A 81 1.41 -3.93 -23.73
N THR A 82 1.61 -3.14 -24.77
CA THR A 82 1.78 -3.65 -26.13
C THR A 82 3.14 -3.16 -26.61
N ALA A 83 4.06 -4.12 -26.73
CA ALA A 83 5.35 -4.00 -27.38
C ALA A 83 5.19 -3.73 -28.88
#